data_AF-A0A2X1SM30-F1
#
_entry.id   AF-A0A2X1SM30-F1
#
_cell.length_a   1.000
_cell.length_b   1.000
_cell.length_c   1.000
_cell.angle_alpha   90.00
_cell.angle_beta   90.00
_cell.angle_gamma   90.00
#
_symmetry.space_group_name_H-M   'P 1'
#
loop_
_entity.id
_entity.type
_entity.pdbx_description
1 polymer ?
#
loop_
_entity_poly.entity_id
_entity_poly.type
_entity_poly.pdbx_seq_one_letter_code
_entity_poly.pdbx_strand_id
1 'polypeptide(L)'
;MPSEIGANLSLGGSSLAVAWKTKNPELRQTALAAAASAILAGISEPALYGVAVRLKRPLIASLISGFICGAVAGIAGLASHSMAAPGLFTSVQFFDPANPMTIVWVFGVMALSVVLSFALTLILGFEDIPVEQAAADARARQARAQASHA
;
A
#
# COMPACT_ATOMS: atom_id res chain seq x y z
N MET A 1 -6.50 -6.39 -12.93
CA MET A 1 -6.80 -7.75 -12.40
C MET A 1 -7.21 -7.64 -10.94
N PRO A 2 -8.03 -8.56 -10.37
CA PRO A 2 -8.47 -8.47 -8.97
C PRO A 2 -7.29 -8.60 -7.99
N SER A 3 -6.26 -9.34 -8.40
CA SER A 3 -4.99 -9.54 -7.67
C SER A 3 -4.24 -8.23 -7.43
N GLU A 4 -4.36 -7.24 -8.31
CA GLU A 4 -3.62 -5.98 -8.19
C GLU A 4 -4.26 -5.03 -7.15
N ILE A 5 -5.57 -5.17 -6.87
CA ILE A 5 -6.24 -4.43 -5.77
C ILE A 5 -5.64 -4.86 -4.44
N GLY A 6 -5.48 -6.18 -4.24
CA GLY A 6 -4.84 -6.71 -3.04
C GLY A 6 -3.40 -6.20 -2.85
N ALA A 7 -2.63 -6.14 -3.93
CA ALA A 7 -1.24 -5.66 -3.88
C ALA A 7 -1.16 -4.16 -3.53
N ASN A 8 -1.95 -3.31 -4.18
CA ASN A 8 -1.95 -1.86 -3.93
C ASN A 8 -2.46 -1.53 -2.52
N LEU A 9 -3.52 -2.20 -2.06
CA LEU A 9 -4.02 -2.02 -0.70
C LEU A 9 -3.09 -2.61 0.35
N SER A 10 -2.39 -3.70 0.05
CA SER A 10 -1.32 -4.23 0.92
C SER A 10 -0.16 -3.25 1.04
N LEU A 11 0.25 -2.59 -0.05
CA LEU A 11 1.26 -1.52 0.00
C LEU A 11 0.76 -0.31 0.80
N GLY A 12 -0.52 0.04 0.65
CA GLY A 12 -1.17 1.06 1.47
C GLY A 12 -1.19 0.72 2.95
N GLY A 13 -1.59 -0.50 3.32
CA GLY A 13 -1.67 -0.98 4.69
C GLY A 13 -0.31 -1.10 5.37
N SER A 14 0.70 -1.61 4.66
CA SER A 14 2.08 -1.65 5.18
C SER A 14 2.66 -0.23 5.36
N SER A 15 2.39 0.69 4.43
CA SER A 15 2.81 2.09 4.56
C SER A 15 2.11 2.79 5.73
N LEU A 16 0.83 2.49 5.96
CA LEU A 16 0.08 3.02 7.11
C LEU A 16 0.63 2.48 8.44
N ALA A 17 1.00 1.19 8.50
CA ALA A 17 1.64 0.59 9.67
C ALA A 17 3.01 1.24 9.96
N VAL A 18 3.77 1.54 8.91
CA VAL A 18 5.01 2.31 9.03
C VAL A 18 4.75 3.70 9.59
N ALA A 19 3.77 4.42 9.05
CA ALA A 19 3.41 5.75 9.53
C ALA A 19 2.96 5.76 11.00
N TRP A 20 2.33 4.67 11.47
CA TRP A 20 1.91 4.53 12.86
C TRP A 20 3.09 4.27 13.81
N LYS A 21 3.97 3.33 13.46
CA LYS A 21 5.04 2.86 14.36
C LYS A 21 6.29 3.74 14.32
N THR A 22 6.50 4.52 13.26
CA THR A 22 7.71 5.34 13.11
C THR A 22 7.72 6.51 14.08
N LYS A 23 8.88 6.77 14.69
CA LYS A 23 9.13 7.98 15.50
C LYS A 23 9.62 9.16 14.66
N ASN A 24 9.88 8.93 13.38
CA ASN A 24 10.45 9.93 12.49
C ASN A 24 9.32 10.73 11.80
N PRO A 25 9.20 12.05 12.05
CA PRO A 25 8.09 12.84 11.51
C PRO A 25 8.07 12.91 9.98
N GLU A 26 9.22 12.88 9.32
CA GLU A 26 9.30 12.93 7.85
C GLU A 26 8.94 11.59 7.22
N LEU A 27 9.43 10.48 7.80
CA LEU A 27 9.08 9.14 7.35
C LEU A 27 7.58 8.91 7.55
N ARG A 28 7.02 9.39 8.66
CA ARG A 28 5.58 9.36 8.93
C ARG A 28 4.79 10.11 7.87
N GLN A 29 5.18 11.33 7.53
CA GLN A 29 4.47 12.14 6.54
C GLN A 29 4.54 11.50 5.14
N THR A 30 5.73 11.01 4.76
CA THR A 30 5.93 10.29 3.49
C THR A 30 5.07 9.03 3.43
N ALA A 31 5.07 8.24 4.51
CA ALA A 31 4.33 6.99 4.57
C ALA A 31 2.80 7.19 4.59
N LEU A 32 2.31 8.25 5.24
CA LEU A 32 0.90 8.65 5.19
C LEU A 32 0.47 9.09 3.78
N ALA A 33 1.26 9.95 3.13
CA ALA A 33 0.97 10.40 1.77
C ALA A 33 0.99 9.23 0.77
N ALA A 34 1.98 8.34 0.90
CA ALA A 34 2.11 7.14 0.08
C ALA A 34 0.97 6.13 0.34
N ALA A 35 0.58 5.91 1.59
CA ALA A 35 -0.56 5.07 1.95
C ALA A 35 -1.86 5.62 1.36
N ALA A 36 -2.10 6.93 1.49
CA ALA A 36 -3.27 7.58 0.91
C ALA A 36 -3.30 7.44 -0.62
N SER A 37 -2.15 7.62 -1.29
CA SER A 37 -2.05 7.47 -2.75
C SER A 37 -2.31 6.04 -3.22
N ALA A 38 -1.74 5.03 -2.54
CA ALA A 38 -1.94 3.62 -2.88
C ALA A 38 -3.37 3.14 -2.61
N ILE A 39 -4.00 3.59 -1.51
CA ILE A 39 -5.37 3.20 -1.15
C ILE A 39 -6.41 3.94 -1.99
N LEU A 40 -6.29 5.27 -2.08
CA LEU A 40 -7.29 6.11 -2.75
C LEU A 40 -7.07 6.13 -4.26
N ALA A 41 -5.89 6.54 -4.70
CA ALA A 41 -5.62 6.73 -6.12
C ALA A 41 -5.22 5.43 -6.84
N GLY A 42 -4.90 4.36 -6.11
CA GLY A 42 -4.39 3.11 -6.70
C GLY A 42 -2.99 3.26 -7.28
N ILE A 43 -2.28 4.34 -6.94
CA ILE A 43 -0.94 4.64 -7.44
C ILE A 43 0.07 4.03 -6.47
N SER A 44 0.79 3.01 -6.95
CA SER A 44 1.67 2.20 -6.11
C SER A 44 3.11 2.70 -6.08
N GLU A 45 3.56 3.55 -7.02
CA GLU A 45 4.93 4.07 -7.02
C GLU A 45 5.35 4.77 -5.70
N PRO A 46 4.55 5.66 -5.09
CA PRO A 46 4.96 6.33 -3.86
C PRO A 46 5.01 5.37 -2.66
N ALA A 47 4.14 4.35 -2.60
CA ALA A 47 4.17 3.36 -1.52
C ALA A 47 5.30 2.35 -1.69
N LEU A 48 5.51 1.87 -2.92
CA LEU A 48 6.54 0.91 -3.24
C LEU A 48 7.94 1.52 -3.04
N TYR A 49 8.23 2.64 -3.70
CA TYR A 49 9.57 3.22 -3.67
C TYR A 49 9.78 4.16 -2.47
N GLY A 50 8.74 4.87 -2.04
CA GLY A 50 8.85 5.84 -0.93
C GLY A 50 8.92 5.17 0.45
N VAL A 51 8.34 3.98 0.61
CA VAL A 51 8.22 3.31 1.91
C VAL A 51 8.73 1.87 1.87
N ALA A 52 8.12 1.02 1.04
CA ALA A 52 8.34 -0.43 1.10
C ALA A 52 9.79 -0.81 0.78
N VAL A 53 10.33 -0.32 -0.35
CA VAL A 53 11.72 -0.54 -0.75
C VAL A 53 12.70 0.15 0.20
N ARG A 54 12.35 1.34 0.69
CA ARG A 54 13.20 2.12 1.60
C ARG A 54 13.46 1.38 2.92
N LEU A 55 12.45 0.68 3.45
CA LEU A 55 12.53 -0.02 4.74
C LEU A 55 12.74 -1.54 4.63
N LYS A 56 12.62 -2.12 3.43
CA LYS A 56 12.77 -3.55 3.06
C LYS A 56 11.83 -4.54 3.78
N ARG A 57 11.65 -4.43 5.10
CA ARG A 57 10.74 -5.25 5.91
C ARG A 57 9.26 -5.02 5.57
N PRO A 58 8.78 -3.77 5.37
CA PRO A 58 7.41 -3.53 4.93
C PRO A 58 7.12 -4.09 3.53
N LEU A 59 8.13 -4.12 2.64
CA LEU A 59 8.00 -4.76 1.33
C LEU A 59 7.68 -6.25 1.47
N ILE A 60 8.43 -6.98 2.30
CA ILE A 60 8.20 -8.41 2.53
C ILE A 60 6.81 -8.65 3.14
N ALA A 61 6.41 -7.82 4.11
CA ALA A 61 5.08 -7.90 4.70
C ALA A 61 3.97 -7.71 3.65
N SER A 62 4.12 -6.71 2.76
CA SER A 62 3.14 -6.44 1.68
C SER A 62 3.09 -7.54 0.61
N LEU A 63 4.21 -8.21 0.35
CA LEU A 63 4.28 -9.34 -0.59
C LEU A 63 3.57 -10.58 -0.02
N ILE A 64 3.80 -10.88 1.26
CA ILE A 64 3.15 -12.01 1.94
C ILE A 64 1.63 -11.77 2.02
N SER A 65 1.21 -10.57 2.42
CA SER A 65 -0.23 -10.23 2.47
C SER A 65 -0.86 -10.24 1.09
N GLY A 66 -0.17 -9.69 0.07
CA GLY A 66 -0.64 -9.69 -1.31
C GLY A 66 -0.81 -11.11 -1.86
N PHE A 67 0.13 -12.01 -1.55
CA PHE A 67 0.03 -13.42 -1.92
C PHE A 67 -1.17 -14.11 -1.25
N ILE A 68 -1.36 -13.92 0.06
CA ILE A 68 -2.48 -14.51 0.80
C ILE A 68 -3.82 -13.96 0.28
N CYS A 69 -3.93 -12.64 0.09
CA CYS A 69 -5.16 -12.04 -0.42
C CYS A 69 -5.45 -12.44 -1.87
N GLY A 70 -4.43 -12.57 -2.71
CA GLY A 70 -4.56 -13.08 -4.07
C GLY A 70 -5.03 -14.54 -4.10
N ALA A 71 -4.48 -15.38 -3.21
CA ALA A 71 -4.90 -16.77 -3.07
C ALA A 71 -6.36 -16.89 -2.59
N VAL A 72 -6.75 -16.10 -1.58
CA VAL A 72 -8.13 -16.05 -1.08
C VAL A 72 -9.09 -15.55 -2.15
N ALA A 73 -8.73 -14.50 -2.89
CA ALA A 73 -9.55 -13.98 -3.99
C ALA A 73 -9.70 -15.00 -5.13
N GLY A 74 -8.64 -15.77 -5.42
CA GLY A 74 -8.67 -16.85 -6.41
C GLY A 74 -9.55 -18.03 -5.99
N ILE A 75 -9.47 -18.47 -4.73
CA ILE A 75 -10.31 -19.55 -4.19
C ILE A 75 -11.78 -19.13 -4.11
N ALA A 76 -12.04 -17.88 -3.76
CA ALA A 76 -13.39 -17.31 -3.70
C ALA A 76 -14.03 -17.11 -5.08
N GLY A 77 -13.32 -17.40 -6.18
CA GLY A 77 -13.85 -17.29 -7.53
C GLY A 77 -14.17 -15.85 -7.94
N LEU A 78 -13.47 -14.84 -7.38
CA LEU A 78 -13.54 -13.47 -7.88
C LEU A 78 -12.86 -13.42 -9.26
N ALA A 79 -13.59 -13.84 -10.29
CA ALA A 79 -13.18 -13.72 -11.67
C ALA A 79 -13.37 -12.26 -12.13
N SER A 80 -12.28 -11.64 -12.60
CA SER A 80 -12.33 -10.32 -13.24
C SER A 80 -13.13 -10.43 -14.54
N HIS A 81 -14.28 -9.75 -14.63
CA HIS A 81 -14.97 -9.54 -15.91
C HIS A 81 -14.38 -8.37 -16.72
N SER A 82 -13.46 -7.59 -16.13
CA SER A 82 -12.78 -6.49 -16.82
C SER A 82 -11.37 -6.23 -16.25
N MET A 83 -10.45 -5.77 -17.10
CA MET A 83 -9.11 -5.30 -16.73
C MET A 83 -9.17 -3.80 -16.46
N ALA A 84 -9.14 -3.41 -15.19
CA ALA A 84 -9.04 -2.01 -14.80
C ALA A 84 -7.95 -1.81 -13.74
N ALA A 85 -7.36 -0.61 -13.73
CA ALA A 85 -6.37 -0.22 -12.74
C ALA A 85 -6.98 -0.29 -11.33
N PRO A 86 -6.25 -0.72 -10.29
CA PRO A 86 -6.84 -1.24 -9.07
C PRO A 86 -6.67 -0.24 -7.90
N GLY A 87 -7.77 0.33 -7.43
CA GLY A 87 -7.82 1.29 -6.32
C GLY A 87 -9.22 1.38 -5.71
N LEU A 88 -9.37 2.12 -4.60
CA LEU A 88 -10.66 2.25 -3.91
C LEU A 88 -11.76 2.84 -4.80
N PHE A 89 -11.41 3.73 -5.72
CA PHE A 89 -12.36 4.31 -6.66
C PHE A 89 -12.69 3.42 -7.86
N THR A 90 -11.84 2.44 -8.18
CA THR A 90 -12.07 1.54 -9.32
C THR A 90 -12.71 0.22 -8.93
N SER A 91 -12.88 -0.05 -7.63
CA SER A 91 -13.60 -1.22 -7.10
C SER A 91 -15.06 -1.28 -7.55
N VAL A 92 -15.68 -0.14 -7.89
CA VAL A 92 -17.04 -0.05 -8.46
C VAL A 92 -17.18 -0.77 -9.80
N GLN A 93 -16.07 -1.01 -10.51
CA GLN A 93 -16.07 -1.72 -11.79
C GLN A 93 -16.22 -3.24 -11.63
N PHE A 94 -16.10 -3.75 -10.40
CA PHE A 94 -16.34 -5.15 -10.07
C PHE A 94 -17.78 -5.41 -9.59
N PHE A 95 -18.63 -4.38 -9.59
CA PHE A 95 -20.03 -4.52 -9.19
C PHE A 95 -20.82 -5.12 -10.33
N ASP A 96 -21.20 -6.39 -10.18
CA ASP A 96 -22.10 -7.05 -11.10
C ASP A 96 -23.56 -6.84 -10.63
N PRO A 97 -24.43 -6.18 -11.41
CA PRO A 97 -25.85 -6.04 -11.10
C PRO A 97 -26.57 -7.38 -10.91
N ALA A 98 -26.05 -8.48 -11.48
CA ALA A 98 -26.64 -9.81 -11.39
C ALA A 98 -26.28 -10.55 -10.09
N ASN A 99 -25.26 -10.12 -9.35
CA ASN A 99 -24.81 -10.76 -8.11
C ASN A 99 -24.33 -9.72 -7.08
N PRO A 100 -25.23 -9.14 -6.26
CA PRO A 100 -24.86 -8.16 -5.23
C PRO A 100 -23.90 -8.70 -4.15
N MET A 101 -23.71 -10.02 -4.05
CA MET A 101 -22.70 -10.65 -3.17
C MET A 101 -21.25 -10.35 -3.58
N THR A 102 -21.00 -9.96 -4.83
CA THR A 102 -19.65 -9.58 -5.31
C THR A 102 -19.12 -8.33 -4.61
N ILE A 103 -20.00 -7.38 -4.26
CA ILE A 103 -19.66 -6.16 -3.51
C ILE A 103 -19.07 -6.53 -2.15
N VAL A 104 -19.73 -7.44 -1.42
CA VAL A 104 -19.31 -7.87 -0.07
C VAL A 104 -17.94 -8.56 -0.14
N TRP A 105 -17.73 -9.40 -1.15
CA TRP A 105 -16.45 -10.06 -1.37
C TRP A 105 -15.32 -9.09 -1.71
N VAL A 106 -15.56 -8.11 -2.58
CA VAL A 106 -14.56 -7.08 -2.95
C VAL A 106 -14.17 -6.26 -1.73
N PHE A 107 -15.14 -5.72 -0.99
CA PHE A 107 -14.84 -4.97 0.25
C PHE A 107 -14.18 -5.86 1.31
N GLY A 108 -14.56 -7.13 1.39
CA GLY A 108 -13.96 -8.12 2.28
C GLY A 108 -12.48 -8.36 1.97
N VAL A 109 -12.12 -8.60 0.70
CA VAL A 109 -10.71 -8.78 0.28
C VAL A 109 -9.91 -7.50 0.46
N MET A 110 -10.50 -6.33 0.16
CA MET A 110 -9.85 -5.04 0.35
C MET A 110 -9.52 -4.77 1.82
N ALA A 111 -10.51 -4.93 2.70
CA ALA A 111 -10.32 -4.78 4.14
C ALA A 111 -9.31 -5.79 4.67
N LEU A 112 -9.41 -7.06 4.23
CA LEU A 112 -8.46 -8.11 4.61
C LEU A 112 -7.03 -7.74 4.19
N SER A 113 -6.83 -7.23 2.98
CA SER A 113 -5.49 -6.89 2.47
C SER A 113 -4.84 -5.75 3.25
N VAL A 114 -5.61 -4.70 3.57
CA VAL A 114 -5.12 -3.59 4.39
C VAL A 114 -4.80 -4.08 5.81
N VAL A 115 -5.74 -4.79 6.45
CA VAL A 115 -5.59 -5.23 7.84
C VAL A 115 -4.47 -6.25 7.99
N LEU A 116 -4.39 -7.23 7.08
CA LEU A 116 -3.37 -8.28 7.11
C LEU A 116 -1.98 -7.68 6.88
N SER A 117 -1.82 -6.83 5.87
CA SER A 117 -0.54 -6.16 5.60
C SER A 117 -0.12 -5.23 6.75
N PHE A 118 -1.08 -4.51 7.32
CA PHE A 118 -0.85 -3.63 8.48
C PHE A 118 -0.37 -4.45 9.69
N ALA A 119 -1.09 -5.52 10.05
CA ALA A 119 -0.74 -6.38 11.16
C ALA A 119 0.61 -7.07 10.95
N LEU A 120 0.86 -7.63 9.76
CA LEU A 120 2.15 -8.25 9.42
C LEU A 120 3.30 -7.23 9.53
N THR A 121 3.11 -6.01 9.04
CA THR A 121 4.14 -4.96 9.12
C THR A 121 4.42 -4.55 10.57
N LEU A 122 3.41 -4.53 11.44
CA LEU A 122 3.60 -4.27 12.87
C LEU A 122 4.36 -5.40 13.58
N ILE A 123 4.03 -6.66 13.26
CA ILE A 123 4.63 -7.88 13.84
C ILE A 123 6.08 -8.05 13.38
N LEU A 124 6.34 -7.98 12.05
CA LEU A 124 7.70 -8.05 11.51
C LEU A 124 8.57 -6.91 12.08
N GLY A 125 7.94 -5.76 12.32
CA GLY A 125 8.61 -4.52 12.64
C GLY A 125 9.52 -4.04 11.52
N PHE A 126 9.93 -2.78 11.61
CA PHE A 126 10.89 -2.20 10.68
C PHE A 126 11.98 -1.50 11.46
N GLU A 127 13.15 -1.40 10.83
CA GLU A 127 14.26 -0.63 11.35
C GLU A 127 13.98 0.83 11.04
N ASP A 128 13.71 1.60 12.08
CA ASP A 128 13.34 3.00 11.94
C ASP A 128 14.57 3.83 11.57
N ILE A 129 14.42 4.79 10.66
CA ILE A 129 15.54 5.62 10.23
C ILE A 129 15.80 6.68 11.30
N PRO A 130 17.01 6.76 11.90
CA PRO A 130 17.31 7.74 12.93
C PRO A 130 17.15 9.17 12.40
N VAL A 131 16.67 10.06 13.27
CA VAL A 131 16.23 11.43 12.93
C VAL A 131 17.32 12.23 12.21
N GLU A 132 18.59 12.05 12.59
CA GLU A 132 19.76 12.69 11.97
C GLU A 132 19.91 12.33 10.48
N GLN A 133 19.75 11.04 10.14
CA GLN A 133 19.89 10.53 8.76
C GLN A 133 18.71 10.97 7.88
N ALA A 134 17.50 11.05 8.44
CA ALA A 134 16.35 11.56 7.71
C ALA A 134 16.47 13.05 7.42
N ALA A 135 16.89 13.85 8.40
CA ALA A 135 17.11 15.29 8.21
C ALA A 135 18.20 15.55 7.15
N ALA A 136 19.26 14.74 7.12
CA ALA A 136 20.30 14.82 6.08
C ALA A 136 19.75 14.46 4.68
N ASP A 137 18.97 13.37 4.57
CA ASP A 137 18.31 12.97 3.32
C ASP A 137 17.32 14.02 2.81
N ALA A 138 16.57 14.66 3.70
CA ALA A 138 15.59 15.69 3.35
C ALA A 138 16.25 16.95 2.82
N ARG A 139 17.31 17.42 3.51
CA ARG A 139 18.14 18.53 3.01
C ARG A 139 18.73 18.19 1.65
N ALA A 140 19.20 16.96 1.45
CA ALA A 140 19.75 16.51 0.16
C ALA A 140 18.69 16.47 -0.97
N ARG A 141 17.45 16.05 -0.68
CA ARG A 141 16.34 16.07 -1.66
C ARG A 141 15.90 17.49 -1.98
N GLN A 142 15.79 18.35 -0.98
CA GLN A 142 15.44 19.76 -1.17
C GLN A 142 16.49 20.48 -2.00
N ALA A 143 17.77 20.25 -1.72
CA ALA A 143 18.88 20.78 -2.50
C ALA A 143 18.85 20.28 -3.96
N ARG A 144 18.53 19.00 -4.19
CA ARG A 144 18.40 18.45 -5.56
C ARG A 144 17.18 19.00 -6.31
N ALA A 145 16.05 19.17 -5.65
CA ALA A 145 14.84 19.74 -6.25
C ALA A 145 15.03 21.22 -6.59
N GLN A 146 15.73 21.98 -5.74
CA GLN A 146 16.08 23.37 -6.01
C GLN A 146 17.08 23.49 -7.17
N ALA A 147 18.02 22.55 -7.28
CA ALA A 147 18.99 22.51 -8.39
C ALA A 147 18.38 22.08 -9.74
N SER A 148 17.23 21.40 -9.77
CA SER A 148 16.54 21.04 -11.03
C SER A 148 15.61 22.14 -11.57
N HIS A 149 15.40 23.21 -10.81
CA HIS A 149 14.58 24.37 -11.19
C HIS A 149 15.42 25.63 -11.49
N ALA A 150 16.76 25.51 -11.47
CA ALA A 150 17.71 26.55 -11.83
C ALA A 150 18.44 26.19 -13.14
#